data_AF-A0A0Q5ZGE4-F1
#
_entry.id   AF-A0A0Q5ZGE4-F1
#
_cell.length_a   1.000
_cell.length_b   1.000
_cell.length_c   1.000
_cell.angle_alpha   90.00
_cell.angle_beta   90.00
_cell.angle_gamma   90.00
#
_symmetry.space_group_name_H-M   'P 1'
#
loop_
_entity.id
_entity.type
_entity.pdbx_description
1 polymer ?
#
loop_
_entity_poly.entity_id
_entity_poly.type
_entity_poly.pdbx_seq_one_letter_code
_entity_poly.pdbx_strand_id
1 'polypeptide(L)'
;METNKENKLNRYELTNEVLYTGFADFNAAELYAKEKNGKLVEVAFKDGNDNPVETSEADLIEKKLHYFVDAGPEYKFIHSSDEGFKQYADELQKIKAKLNQSPPDERYLANFEIENAEDPIVVLKNDQFESVTSRERSKYLKHANVYEIAVSIAKAGL
;
A
#
# COMPACT_ATOMS: atom_id res chain seq x y z
N MET A 1 8.64 -17.95 19.58
CA MET A 1 8.55 -18.14 18.12
C MET A 1 8.48 -16.75 17.52
N GLU A 2 9.60 -16.25 17.00
CA GLU A 2 9.60 -15.02 16.20
C GLU A 2 8.96 -15.36 14.86
N THR A 3 7.71 -14.96 14.67
CA THR A 3 7.08 -14.98 13.36
C THR A 3 7.69 -13.86 12.52
N ASN A 4 8.83 -14.14 11.90
CA ASN A 4 9.27 -13.39 10.73
C ASN A 4 8.25 -13.64 9.61
N LYS A 5 7.15 -12.88 9.62
CA LYS A 5 6.47 -12.53 8.37
C LYS A 5 7.45 -11.66 7.60
N GLU A 6 8.42 -12.28 6.93
CA GLU A 6 9.14 -11.58 5.87
C GLU A 6 8.11 -11.32 4.78
N ASN A 7 7.45 -10.15 4.82
CA ASN A 7 6.68 -9.65 3.70
C ASN A 7 7.63 -9.69 2.50
N LYS A 8 7.37 -10.60 1.55
CA LYS A 8 8.15 -10.68 0.32
C LYS A 8 8.00 -9.33 -0.37
N LEU A 9 9.11 -8.59 -0.47
CA LEU A 9 9.14 -7.36 -1.24
C LEU A 9 8.75 -7.64 -2.69
N ASN A 10 7.97 -6.74 -3.27
CA ASN A 10 7.65 -6.78 -4.69
C ASN A 10 8.91 -6.44 -5.48
N ARG A 11 9.18 -7.17 -6.56
CA ARG A 11 10.39 -7.01 -7.35
C ARG A 11 10.03 -6.70 -8.80
N TYR A 12 10.51 -5.57 -9.30
CA TYR A 12 10.30 -5.13 -10.67
C TYR A 12 11.63 -5.05 -11.40
N GLU A 13 11.71 -5.75 -12.53
CA GLU A 13 12.90 -5.71 -13.38
C GLU A 13 12.78 -4.61 -14.42
N LEU A 14 13.63 -3.61 -14.31
CA LEU A 14 13.81 -2.58 -15.32
C LEU A 14 15.05 -2.88 -16.16
N THR A 15 15.25 -2.12 -17.24
CA THR A 15 16.37 -2.33 -18.17
C THR A 15 17.73 -2.29 -17.46
N ASN A 16 17.95 -1.32 -16.57
CA ASN A 16 19.26 -1.06 -15.96
C ASN A 16 19.28 -1.29 -14.43
N GLU A 17 18.14 -1.64 -13.84
CA GLU A 17 17.99 -1.70 -12.39
C GLU A 17 16.91 -2.71 -11.99
N VAL A 18 16.87 -3.01 -10.71
CA VAL A 18 15.79 -3.74 -10.06
C VAL A 18 15.19 -2.85 -8.99
N LEU A 19 13.88 -2.66 -9.04
CA LEU A 19 13.15 -1.96 -7.99
C LEU A 19 12.55 -2.96 -7.03
N TYR A 20 12.69 -2.67 -5.73
CA TYR A 20 12.01 -3.39 -4.66
C TYR A 20 11.00 -2.45 -4.01
N THR A 21 9.76 -2.89 -3.82
CA THR A 21 8.69 -2.13 -3.13
C THR A 21 7.96 -3.01 -2.12
N GLY A 22 6.92 -2.49 -1.45
CA GLY A 22 6.17 -3.22 -0.43
C GLY A 22 6.83 -3.21 0.95
N PHE A 23 7.66 -2.21 1.24
CA PHE A 23 8.25 -2.04 2.56
C PHE A 23 7.19 -1.70 3.61
N ALA A 24 7.32 -2.29 4.81
CA ALA A 24 6.39 -2.07 5.91
C ALA A 24 6.39 -0.62 6.41
N ASP A 25 7.56 0.03 6.37
CA ASP A 25 7.73 1.43 6.74
C ASP A 25 8.98 2.03 6.04
N PHE A 26 9.19 3.33 6.25
CA PHE A 26 10.29 4.07 5.64
C PHE A 26 11.67 3.59 6.13
N ASN A 27 11.79 3.23 7.42
CA ASN A 27 13.05 2.78 7.99
C ASN A 27 13.47 1.42 7.42
N ALA A 28 12.50 0.53 7.16
CA ALA A 28 12.74 -0.75 6.51
C ALA A 28 13.32 -0.55 5.10
N ALA A 29 12.81 0.42 4.34
CA ALA A 29 13.33 0.78 3.03
C ALA A 29 14.75 1.39 3.11
N GLU A 30 14.99 2.31 4.04
CA GLU A 30 16.32 2.89 4.28
C GLU A 30 17.37 1.82 4.64
N LEU A 31 17.00 0.91 5.54
CA LEU A 31 17.89 -0.18 5.96
C LEU A 31 18.22 -1.10 4.78
N TYR A 32 17.22 -1.49 4.00
CA TYR A 32 17.40 -2.33 2.83
C TYR A 32 18.28 -1.66 1.76
N ALA A 33 18.08 -0.36 1.51
CA ALA A 33 18.92 0.43 0.61
C ALA A 33 20.39 0.41 1.07
N LYS A 34 20.63 0.62 2.37
CA LYS A 34 21.99 0.59 2.93
C LYS A 34 22.63 -0.79 2.84
N GLU A 35 21.90 -1.85 3.17
CA GLU A 35 22.41 -3.23 3.17
C GLU A 35 22.72 -3.75 1.76
N LYS A 36 21.92 -3.34 0.77
CA LYS A 36 22.08 -3.76 -0.62
C LYS A 36 22.88 -2.78 -1.48
N ASN A 37 23.41 -1.72 -0.87
CA ASN A 37 24.08 -0.63 -1.57
C ASN A 37 23.22 -0.05 -2.71
N GLY A 38 21.91 0.02 -2.47
CA GLY A 38 20.90 0.56 -3.35
C GLY A 38 20.59 2.04 -3.07
N LYS A 39 19.76 2.62 -3.92
CA LYS A 39 19.27 4.00 -3.81
C LYS A 39 17.81 3.97 -3.37
N LEU A 40 17.47 4.78 -2.36
CA LEU A 40 16.08 5.03 -2.01
C LEU A 40 15.43 5.92 -3.07
N VAL A 41 14.32 5.49 -3.64
CA VAL A 41 13.57 6.19 -4.68
C VAL A 41 12.08 6.13 -4.38
N GLU A 42 11.31 7.05 -4.96
CA GLU A 42 9.85 7.01 -4.95
C GLU A 42 9.36 6.48 -6.30
N VAL A 43 8.32 5.67 -6.29
CA VAL A 43 7.66 5.18 -7.51
C VAL A 43 6.17 5.43 -7.46
N ALA A 44 5.56 5.59 -8.63
CA ALA A 44 4.13 5.73 -8.78
C ALA A 44 3.53 4.66 -9.69
N PHE A 45 2.28 4.28 -9.38
CA PHE A 45 1.39 3.44 -10.17
C PHE A 45 0.17 4.31 -10.54
N LYS A 46 0.06 4.71 -11.81
CA LYS A 46 -0.93 5.71 -12.27
C LYS A 46 -1.84 5.22 -13.39
N ASP A 47 -1.49 4.10 -14.01
CA ASP A 47 -2.20 3.56 -15.17
C ASP A 47 -3.26 2.51 -14.81
N GLY A 48 -3.49 2.30 -13.50
CA GLY A 48 -4.35 1.24 -12.99
C GLY A 48 -3.71 -0.15 -13.13
N ASN A 49 -2.39 -0.24 -13.33
CA ASN A 49 -1.64 -1.49 -13.40
C ASN A 49 -0.43 -1.44 -12.45
N ASP A 50 0.14 -2.61 -12.19
CA ASP A 50 1.32 -2.78 -11.36
C ASP A 50 2.64 -2.49 -12.13
N ASN A 51 2.72 -1.30 -12.73
CA ASN A 51 3.85 -0.83 -13.52
C ASN A 51 4.48 0.41 -12.86
N PRO A 52 5.49 0.26 -11.99
CA PRO A 52 6.06 1.38 -11.26
C PRO A 52 6.85 2.31 -12.18
N VAL A 53 6.75 3.62 -11.94
CA VAL A 53 7.54 4.67 -12.60
C VAL A 53 8.20 5.51 -11.52
N GLU A 54 9.53 5.69 -11.57
CA GLU A 54 10.25 6.58 -10.63
C GLU A 54 9.68 8.01 -10.72
N THR A 55 9.46 8.62 -9.57
CA THR A 55 8.89 9.97 -9.47
C THR A 55 9.30 10.64 -8.15
N SER A 56 8.92 11.90 -7.98
CA SER A 56 9.12 12.69 -6.76
C SER A 56 7.91 13.60 -6.51
N GLU A 57 6.72 13.14 -6.87
CA GLU A 57 5.49 13.95 -6.84
C GLU A 57 4.82 13.93 -5.46
N ALA A 58 4.97 12.83 -4.71
CA ALA A 58 4.39 12.67 -3.39
C ALA A 58 5.35 13.06 -2.25
N ASP A 59 6.61 13.38 -2.57
CA ASP A 59 7.70 13.70 -1.62
C ASP A 59 7.82 12.66 -0.51
N LEU A 60 7.67 11.37 -0.83
CA LEU A 60 7.64 10.30 0.19
C LEU A 60 8.91 10.29 1.04
N ILE A 61 10.06 10.52 0.41
CA ILE A 61 11.37 10.56 1.07
C ILE A 61 11.47 11.72 2.04
N GLU A 62 11.05 12.92 1.63
CA GLU A 62 11.09 14.12 2.49
C GLU A 62 10.15 13.97 3.68
N LYS A 63 8.95 13.44 3.43
CA LYS A 63 7.91 13.21 4.45
C LYS A 63 8.18 11.98 5.31
N LYS A 64 9.19 11.17 4.98
CA LYS A 64 9.50 9.87 5.60
C LYS A 64 8.29 8.92 5.60
N LEU A 65 7.53 8.96 4.51
CA LEU A 65 6.39 8.09 4.25
C LEU A 65 6.83 6.93 3.35
N HIS A 66 6.17 5.79 3.50
CA HIS A 66 6.44 4.61 2.69
C HIS A 66 5.37 4.34 1.64
N TYR A 67 4.21 5.00 1.78
CA TYR A 67 3.03 4.82 0.96
C TYR A 67 2.17 6.07 0.98
N PHE A 68 1.56 6.40 -0.15
CA PHE A 68 0.56 7.47 -0.27
C PHE A 68 -0.36 7.19 -1.46
N VAL A 69 -1.61 7.67 -1.39
CA VAL A 69 -2.54 7.63 -2.52
C VAL A 69 -3.15 9.00 -2.72
N ASP A 70 -3.10 9.49 -3.95
CA ASP A 70 -3.88 10.64 -4.40
C ASP A 70 -4.96 10.18 -5.37
N ALA A 71 -6.22 10.37 -5.01
CA ALA A 71 -7.37 10.02 -5.84
C ALA A 71 -8.32 11.22 -6.06
N GLY A 72 -7.78 12.43 -5.96
CA GLY A 72 -8.56 13.67 -6.07
C GLY A 72 -9.23 14.08 -4.75
N PRO A 73 -9.89 15.25 -4.74
CA PRO A 73 -10.35 15.90 -3.50
C PRO A 73 -11.52 15.20 -2.81
N GLU A 74 -12.25 14.35 -3.54
CA GLU A 74 -13.41 13.64 -3.00
C GLU A 74 -13.00 12.36 -2.24
N TYR A 75 -11.82 11.82 -2.50
CA TYR A 75 -11.38 10.54 -1.93
C TYR A 75 -10.25 10.74 -0.91
N LYS A 76 -10.31 9.99 0.20
CA LYS A 76 -9.22 9.92 1.19
C LYS A 76 -8.89 8.46 1.48
N PHE A 77 -7.61 8.15 1.46
CA PHE A 77 -7.07 6.83 1.77
C PHE A 77 -6.33 6.92 3.09
N ILE A 78 -6.77 6.15 4.09
CA ILE A 78 -6.19 6.14 5.42
C ILE A 78 -5.55 4.77 5.62
N HIS A 79 -4.22 4.78 5.65
CA HIS A 79 -3.40 3.60 5.84
C HIS A 79 -3.46 3.13 7.29
N SER A 80 -3.24 1.83 7.52
CA SER A 80 -3.20 1.22 8.86
C SER A 80 -2.21 1.90 9.83
N SER A 81 -1.16 2.51 9.27
CA SER A 81 -0.11 3.23 10.00
C SER A 81 -0.46 4.68 10.34
N ASP A 82 -1.52 5.24 9.74
CA ASP A 82 -1.92 6.62 9.98
C ASP A 82 -2.65 6.75 11.32
N GLU A 83 -2.40 7.85 12.05
CA GLU A 83 -3.05 8.09 13.35
C GLU A 83 -4.58 8.08 13.27
N GLY A 84 -5.12 8.52 12.12
CA GLY A 84 -6.56 8.54 11.84
C GLY A 84 -7.19 7.14 11.71
N PHE A 85 -6.41 6.09 11.44
CA PHE A 85 -6.93 4.75 11.21
C PHE A 85 -7.65 4.18 12.44
N LYS A 86 -7.17 4.51 13.65
CA LYS A 86 -7.77 4.03 14.90
C LYS A 86 -9.24 4.42 15.04
N GLN A 87 -9.64 5.56 14.48
CA GLN A 87 -11.04 6.02 14.53
C GLN A 87 -11.97 5.13 13.70
N TYR A 88 -11.43 4.49 12.65
CA TYR A 88 -12.16 3.59 11.77
C TYR A 88 -12.06 2.12 12.20
N ALA A 89 -11.18 1.79 13.14
CA ALA A 89 -11.02 0.42 13.64
C ALA A 89 -12.33 -0.14 14.22
N ASP A 90 -13.08 0.67 14.97
CA ASP A 90 -14.40 0.30 15.50
C ASP A 90 -15.45 0.14 14.40
N GLU A 91 -15.40 0.97 13.35
CA GLU A 91 -16.30 0.83 12.19
C GLU A 91 -15.99 -0.43 11.39
N LEU A 92 -14.72 -0.75 11.18
CA LEU A 92 -14.27 -2.00 10.57
C LEU A 92 -14.77 -3.23 11.33
N GLN A 93 -14.72 -3.20 12.67
CA GLN A 93 -15.27 -4.26 13.50
C GLN A 93 -16.80 -4.38 13.36
N LYS A 94 -17.53 -3.25 13.30
CA LYS A 94 -18.98 -3.24 13.07
C LYS A 94 -19.34 -3.79 11.68
N ILE A 95 -18.57 -3.46 10.65
CA ILE A 95 -18.74 -3.99 9.30
C ILE A 95 -18.52 -5.51 9.29
N LYS A 96 -17.41 -6.00 9.87
CA LYS A 96 -17.15 -7.43 10.04
C LYS A 96 -18.30 -8.15 10.78
N ALA A 97 -18.83 -7.53 11.84
CA ALA A 97 -19.95 -8.10 12.59
C ALA A 97 -21.25 -8.19 11.76
N LYS A 98 -21.57 -7.15 10.95
CA LYS A 98 -22.73 -7.16 10.04
C LYS A 98 -22.57 -8.18 8.91
N LEU A 99 -21.38 -8.33 8.35
CA LEU A 99 -21.09 -9.35 7.34
C LEU A 99 -21.28 -10.76 7.89
N ASN A 100 -20.94 -10.99 9.17
CA ASN A 100 -21.22 -12.27 9.83
C ASN A 100 -22.72 -12.59 9.99
N GLN A 101 -23.60 -11.61 9.86
CA GLN A 101 -25.06 -11.75 9.88
C GLN A 101 -25.68 -11.80 8.48
N SER A 102 -24.88 -11.60 7.43
CA SER A 102 -25.34 -11.57 6.03
C SER A 102 -25.50 -13.00 5.47
N PRO A 103 -26.32 -13.19 4.42
CA PRO A 103 -26.51 -14.48 3.77
C PRO A 103 -25.17 -15.12 3.37
N PRO A 104 -25.07 -16.46 3.37
CA PRO A 104 -23.79 -17.17 3.17
C PRO A 104 -23.05 -16.70 1.91
N ASP A 105 -23.74 -16.57 0.78
CA ASP A 105 -23.14 -16.24 -0.51
C ASP A 105 -22.48 -14.84 -0.55
N GLU A 106 -23.10 -13.84 0.09
CA GLU A 106 -22.56 -12.48 0.19
C GLU A 106 -21.45 -12.37 1.24
N ARG A 107 -21.56 -13.17 2.31
CA ARG A 107 -20.59 -13.23 3.40
C ARG A 107 -19.23 -13.75 2.94
N TYR A 108 -19.19 -14.71 2.02
CA TYR A 108 -17.92 -15.26 1.50
C TYR A 108 -17.10 -14.21 0.74
N LEU A 109 -17.74 -13.41 -0.11
CA LEU A 109 -17.04 -12.38 -0.90
C LEU A 109 -16.49 -11.28 0.01
N ALA A 110 -17.32 -10.72 0.88
CA ALA A 110 -16.92 -9.58 1.71
C ALA A 110 -15.93 -9.94 2.84
N ASN A 111 -16.06 -11.11 3.48
CA ASN A 111 -15.05 -11.56 4.46
C ASN A 111 -13.71 -11.86 3.76
N PHE A 112 -13.75 -12.44 2.57
CA PHE A 112 -12.53 -12.71 1.80
C PHE A 112 -11.77 -11.41 1.48
N GLU A 113 -12.45 -10.34 1.10
CA GLU A 113 -11.79 -9.06 0.79
C GLU A 113 -11.14 -8.41 2.02
N ILE A 114 -11.78 -8.50 3.19
CA ILE A 114 -11.27 -7.86 4.42
C ILE A 114 -10.20 -8.72 5.12
N GLU A 115 -10.34 -10.06 5.10
CA GLU A 115 -9.38 -10.97 5.75
C GLU A 115 -8.08 -11.14 4.96
N ASN A 116 -8.12 -10.98 3.63
CA ASN A 116 -6.92 -11.04 2.78
C ASN A 116 -6.23 -9.68 2.59
N ALA A 117 -6.74 -8.60 3.18
CA ALA A 117 -6.02 -7.33 3.17
C ALA A 117 -4.85 -7.40 4.16
N GLU A 118 -3.67 -7.81 3.67
CA GLU A 118 -2.43 -7.89 4.47
C GLU A 118 -1.98 -6.51 4.99
N ASP A 119 -2.51 -5.44 4.42
CA ASP A 119 -2.35 -4.05 4.86
C ASP A 119 -3.64 -3.24 4.59
N PRO A 120 -4.59 -3.16 5.55
CA PRO A 120 -5.89 -2.58 5.32
C PRO A 120 -5.82 -1.06 5.19
N ILE A 121 -6.51 -0.55 4.17
CA ILE A 121 -6.64 0.88 3.88
C ILE A 121 -8.11 1.23 3.86
N VAL A 122 -8.50 2.21 4.67
CA VAL A 122 -9.87 2.75 4.69
C VAL A 122 -9.98 3.77 3.56
N VAL A 123 -11.00 3.61 2.72
CA VAL A 123 -11.34 4.56 1.66
C VAL A 123 -12.55 5.36 2.11
N LEU A 124 -12.39 6.69 2.16
CA LEU A 124 -13.48 7.61 2.37
C LEU A 124 -13.82 8.32 1.07
N LYS A 125 -15.11 8.56 0.85
CA LYS A 125 -15.63 9.44 -0.19
C LYS A 125 -16.42 10.56 0.46
N ASN A 126 -16.03 11.81 0.22
CA ASN A 126 -16.63 13.00 0.84
C ASN A 126 -16.76 12.87 2.37
N ASP A 127 -15.67 12.43 3.03
CA ASP A 127 -15.58 12.18 4.48
C ASP A 127 -16.53 11.09 5.03
N GLN A 128 -17.12 10.27 4.16
CA GLN A 128 -17.92 9.11 4.55
C GLN A 128 -17.20 7.81 4.19
N PHE A 129 -17.33 6.80 5.05
CA PHE A 129 -16.81 5.47 4.77
C PHE A 129 -17.39 4.92 3.46
N GLU A 130 -16.52 4.61 2.50
CA GLU A 130 -16.89 4.01 1.22
C GLU A 130 -16.56 2.50 1.24
N SER A 131 -15.31 2.14 1.53
CA SER A 131 -14.83 0.76 1.44
C SER A 131 -13.51 0.52 2.19
N VAL A 132 -13.05 -0.74 2.17
CA VAL A 132 -11.72 -1.16 2.62
C VAL A 132 -10.98 -1.76 1.42
N THR A 133 -9.73 -1.37 1.23
CA THR A 133 -8.83 -1.95 0.22
C THR A 133 -7.52 -2.37 0.86
N SER A 134 -6.60 -2.93 0.06
CA SER A 134 -5.20 -3.09 0.42
C SER A 134 -4.31 -2.16 -0.40
N ARG A 135 -3.04 -2.06 0.00
CA ARG A 135 -1.97 -1.39 -0.75
C ARG A 135 -1.83 -1.92 -2.18
N GLU A 136 -1.90 -3.23 -2.35
CA GLU A 136 -1.75 -3.86 -3.66
C GLU A 136 -2.98 -3.63 -4.54
N ARG A 137 -4.18 -3.68 -3.95
CA ARG A 137 -5.43 -3.45 -4.67
C ARG A 137 -5.64 -2.01 -5.07
N SER A 138 -5.12 -1.05 -4.30
CA SER A 138 -5.24 0.38 -4.63
C SER A 138 -4.57 0.74 -5.96
N LYS A 139 -3.50 0.03 -6.35
CA LYS A 139 -2.78 0.23 -7.63
C LYS A 139 -3.67 0.02 -8.86
N TYR A 140 -4.73 -0.76 -8.73
CA TYR A 140 -5.68 -1.08 -9.80
C TYR A 140 -6.88 -0.11 -9.86
N LEU A 141 -6.96 0.84 -8.92
CA LEU A 141 -8.00 1.88 -8.94
C LEU A 141 -7.63 2.95 -9.97
N LYS A 142 -8.31 2.94 -11.12
CA LYS A 142 -8.02 3.85 -12.26
C LYS A 142 -8.05 5.35 -11.97
N HIS A 143 -8.66 5.76 -10.85
CA HIS A 143 -8.77 7.15 -10.43
C HIS A 143 -7.78 7.50 -9.32
N ALA A 144 -6.94 6.55 -8.89
CA ALA A 144 -5.97 6.72 -7.84
C ALA A 144 -4.55 6.66 -8.41
N ASN A 145 -3.73 7.65 -8.06
CA ASN A 145 -2.30 7.62 -8.21
C ASN A 145 -1.72 7.07 -6.91
N VAL A 146 -1.12 5.89 -6.99
CA VAL A 146 -0.53 5.22 -5.82
C VAL A 146 0.96 5.45 -5.84
N TYR A 147 1.52 5.87 -4.70
CA TYR A 147 2.94 6.13 -4.53
C TYR A 147 3.49 5.19 -3.46
N GLU A 148 4.64 4.59 -3.74
CA GLU A 148 5.36 3.72 -2.81
C GLU A 148 6.82 4.14 -2.71
N ILE A 149 7.40 3.98 -1.52
CA ILE A 149 8.85 4.00 -1.37
C ILE A 149 9.43 2.72 -1.98
N ALA A 150 10.54 2.88 -2.68
CA ALA A 150 11.23 1.78 -3.35
C ALA A 150 12.74 1.85 -3.10
N VAL A 151 13.39 0.71 -3.28
CA VAL A 151 14.86 0.64 -3.35
C VAL A 151 15.24 0.21 -4.76
N SER A 152 15.99 1.07 -5.44
CA SER A 152 16.63 0.79 -6.71
C SER A 152 18.01 0.16 -6.48
N ILE A 153 18.27 -0.96 -7.15
CA ILE A 153 19.59 -1.59 -7.22
C ILE A 153 20.01 -1.62 -8.69
N ALA A 154 21.10 -0.93 -9.02
CA ALA A 154 21.65 -0.95 -10.37
C ALA A 154 22.09 -2.37 -10.76
N LYS A 155 21.76 -2.79 -11.98
CA LYS A 155 22.22 -4.07 -12.55
C LYS A 155 23.71 -4.04 -12.93
N ALA A 156 24.28 -2.85 -13.07
CA ALA A 156 25.71 -2.65 -13.33
C ALA A 156 26.53 -2.87 -12.05
N GLY A 157 26.92 -4.12 -11.82
CA GLY A 157 27.66 -4.58 -10.64
C GLY A 157 27.54 -6.08 -10.33
N LEU A 158 26.96 -6.89 -11.24
CA LEU A 158 27.09 -8.35 -11.26
C LEU A 158 28.15 -8.78 -12.27
#